data_AF-A0A970R4U9-F1
#
_entry.id   AF-A0A970R4U9-F1
#
_cell.length_a   1.000
_cell.length_b   1.000
_cell.length_c   1.000
_cell.angle_alpha   90.00
_cell.angle_beta   90.00
_cell.angle_gamma   90.00
#
_symmetry.space_group_name_H-M   'P 1'
#
loop_
_entity.id
_entity.type
_entity.pdbx_description
1 polymer ?
#
loop_
_entity_poly.entity_id
_entity_poly.type
_entity_poly.pdbx_seq_one_letter_code
_entity_poly.pdbx_strand_id
1 'polypeptide(L)'
;SVVCGMCEERVKKDLAFEKGVKDVAVNLETKVISVTYRTDKTDKEKIKKAITNIGYDADEMMANETAYEKLPACCKKDAPPH
;
A
#
# COMPACT_ATOMS: atom_id res chain seq x y z
N SER A 1 4.16 3.53 6.30
CA SER A 1 4.63 2.15 6.54
C SER A 1 3.43 1.36 6.98
N VAL A 2 3.29 0.10 6.58
CA VAL A 2 2.20 -0.74 7.13
C VAL A 2 2.56 -1.05 8.58
N VAL A 3 1.73 -0.62 9.54
CA VAL A 3 2.04 -0.67 10.98
C VAL A 3 1.33 -1.83 11.68
N CYS A 4 0.13 -2.21 11.22
CA CYS A 4 -0.70 -3.24 11.85
C CYS A 4 -1.60 -3.96 10.85
N GLY A 5 -2.31 -5.00 11.31
CA GLY A 5 -3.27 -5.76 10.48
C GLY A 5 -4.32 -4.88 9.79
N MET A 6 -4.75 -3.78 10.43
CA MET A 6 -5.69 -2.84 9.80
C MET A 6 -5.06 -2.06 8.63
N CYS A 7 -3.77 -1.74 8.73
CA CYS A 7 -3.03 -1.13 7.63
C CYS A 7 -2.91 -2.12 6.45
N GLU A 8 -2.63 -3.39 6.76
CA GLU A 8 -2.57 -4.46 5.77
C GLU A 8 -3.91 -4.64 5.05
N GLU A 9 -5.01 -4.79 5.80
CA GLU A 9 -6.33 -4.99 5.21
C GLU A 9 -6.73 -3.83 4.30
N ARG A 10 -6.38 -2.60 4.68
CA ARG A 10 -6.62 -1.42 3.85
C ARG A 10 -5.85 -1.51 2.53
N VAL A 11 -4.54 -1.76 2.60
CA VAL A 11 -3.70 -1.92 1.41
C VAL A 11 -4.24 -3.03 0.50
N LYS A 12 -4.56 -4.20 1.08
CA LYS A 12 -5.15 -5.33 0.34
C LYS A 12 -6.46 -4.94 -0.33
N LYS A 13 -7.35 -4.27 0.40
CA LYS A 13 -8.66 -3.86 -0.10
C LYS A 13 -8.53 -2.85 -1.24
N ASP A 14 -7.76 -1.79 -1.07
CA ASP A 14 -7.55 -0.79 -2.12
C ASP A 14 -6.89 -1.39 -3.37
N LEU A 15 -5.85 -2.21 -3.20
CA LEU A 15 -5.15 -2.86 -4.31
C LEU A 15 -5.98 -3.98 -4.96
N ALA A 16 -6.89 -4.64 -4.26
CA ALA A 16 -7.77 -5.64 -4.85
C ALA A 16 -8.72 -5.04 -5.90
N PHE A 17 -9.02 -3.74 -5.81
CA PHE A 17 -9.80 -3.02 -6.82
C PHE A 17 -8.95 -2.56 -8.02
N GLU A 18 -7.62 -2.60 -7.92
CA GLU A 18 -6.76 -2.21 -9.03
C GLU A 18 -6.80 -3.24 -10.16
N LYS A 19 -7.03 -2.73 -11.36
CA LYS A 19 -7.24 -3.56 -12.53
C LYS A 19 -6.00 -4.39 -12.84
N GLY A 20 -6.14 -5.71 -12.77
CA GLY A 20 -5.05 -6.64 -13.06
C GLY A 20 -4.28 -7.13 -11.84
N VAL A 21 -4.59 -6.64 -10.63
CA VAL A 21 -4.12 -7.27 -9.40
C VAL A 21 -4.82 -8.63 -9.24
N LYS A 22 -4.06 -9.66 -8.89
CA LYS A 22 -4.55 -11.02 -8.61
C LYS A 22 -4.53 -11.32 -7.12
N ASP A 23 -3.43 -10.95 -6.47
CA ASP A 23 -3.22 -11.25 -5.06
C ASP A 23 -2.33 -10.18 -4.43
N VAL A 24 -2.54 -9.91 -3.14
CA VAL A 24 -1.78 -8.95 -2.36
C VAL A 24 -1.44 -9.61 -1.04
N ALA A 25 -0.16 -9.82 -0.80
CA ALA A 25 0.37 -10.29 0.47
C ALA A 25 1.13 -9.15 1.14
N VAL A 26 0.91 -8.96 2.44
CA VAL A 26 1.63 -7.97 3.24
C VAL A 26 2.33 -8.72 4.35
N ASN A 27 3.62 -8.46 4.51
CA ASN A 27 4.40 -8.99 5.61
C ASN A 27 4.60 -7.87 6.62
N LEU A 28 3.90 -7.95 7.75
CA LEU A 28 3.97 -6.94 8.82
C LEU A 28 5.31 -6.96 9.56
N GLU A 29 5.99 -8.10 9.59
CA GLU A 29 7.29 -8.26 10.26
C GLU A 29 8.40 -7.55 9.48
N THR A 30 8.45 -7.77 8.16
CA THR A 30 9.43 -7.12 7.27
C THR A 30 8.94 -5.79 6.69
N LYS A 31 7.66 -5.46 6.88
CA LYS A 31 6.96 -4.30 6.30
C LYS A 31 6.98 -4.30 4.75
N VAL A 32 7.04 -5.49 4.14
CA VAL A 32 7.09 -5.67 2.68
C VAL A 32 5.72 -6.01 2.13
N ILE A 33 5.31 -5.32 1.06
CA ILE A 33 4.08 -5.60 0.31
C ILE A 33 4.46 -6.36 -0.97
N SER A 34 3.94 -7.57 -1.12
CA SER A 34 4.10 -8.39 -2.32
C SER A 34 2.79 -8.42 -3.11
N VAL A 35 2.82 -7.91 -4.34
CA VAL A 35 1.64 -7.85 -5.21
C VAL A 35 1.82 -8.79 -6.39
N THR A 36 0.92 -9.75 -6.54
CA THR A 36 0.82 -10.58 -7.73
C THR A 36 -0.16 -9.94 -8.69
N TYR A 37 0.30 -9.67 -9.92
CA TYR A 37 -0.52 -8.99 -10.91
C TYR A 37 -0.31 -9.55 -12.31
N ARG A 38 -1.25 -9.22 -13.19
CA ARG A 38 -1.27 -9.55 -14.60
C ARG A 38 -0.53 -8.49 -15.41
N THR A 39 0.63 -8.85 -15.95
CA THR A 39 1.44 -7.98 -16.81
C THR A 39 0.74 -7.57 -18.11
N ASP A 40 -0.31 -8.28 -18.53
CA ASP A 40 -1.15 -7.91 -19.67
C ASP A 40 -2.20 -6.83 -19.37
N LYS A 41 -2.41 -6.51 -18.08
CA LYS A 41 -3.44 -5.55 -17.62
C LYS A 41 -2.86 -4.38 -16.84
N THR A 42 -1.77 -4.60 -16.11
CA THR A 42 -1.10 -3.60 -15.28
C THR A 42 0.40 -3.84 -15.22
N ASP A 43 1.13 -2.91 -14.62
CA ASP A 43 2.58 -2.87 -14.57
C ASP A 43 3.06 -2.40 -13.20
N LYS A 44 4.36 -2.58 -12.93
CA LYS A 44 4.95 -2.22 -11.63
C LYS A 44 4.72 -0.76 -11.30
N GLU A 45 4.83 0.13 -12.28
CA GLU A 45 4.65 1.57 -12.09
C GLU A 45 3.23 1.92 -11.66
N LYS A 46 2.21 1.33 -12.31
CA LYS A 46 0.81 1.52 -11.92
C LYS A 46 0.54 1.03 -10.51
N ILE A 47 1.07 -0.13 -10.14
CA ILE A 47 0.90 -0.67 -8.78
C ILE A 47 1.60 0.23 -7.76
N LYS A 48 2.84 0.66 -8.03
CA LYS A 48 3.54 1.62 -7.16
C LYS A 48 2.72 2.90 -7.00
N LYS A 49 2.17 3.44 -8.09
CA LYS A 49 1.27 4.61 -8.07
C LYS A 49 0.04 4.35 -7.22
N ALA A 50 -0.62 3.20 -7.36
CA ALA A 50 -1.76 2.83 -6.55
C ALA A 50 -1.42 2.79 -5.05
N ILE A 51 -0.28 2.21 -4.69
CA ILE A 51 0.23 2.18 -3.30
C ILE A 51 0.52 3.61 -2.79
N THR A 52 1.12 4.47 -3.61
CA THR A 52 1.38 5.86 -3.21
C THR A 52 0.10 6.67 -3.04
N ASN A 53 -0.93 6.38 -3.85
CA ASN A 53 -2.24 7.01 -3.80
C ASN A 53 -3.11 6.57 -2.62
N ILE A 54 -2.77 5.48 -1.95
CA ILE A 54 -3.40 5.09 -0.68
C ILE A 54 -2.62 5.64 0.53
N GLY A 55 -1.53 6.39 0.30
CA GLY A 55 -0.75 7.06 1.33
C GLY A 55 0.41 6.22 1.89
N TYR A 56 0.81 5.14 1.20
CA TYR A 56 1.95 4.32 1.60
C TYR A 56 3.09 4.44 0.59
N ASP A 57 4.33 4.34 1.06
CA ASP A 57 5.49 4.34 0.16
C ASP A 57 5.59 3.01 -0.60
N ALA A 58 6.04 3.08 -1.84
CA ALA A 58 6.18 1.94 -2.73
C ALA A 58 7.58 1.92 -3.34
N ASP A 59 8.48 1.14 -2.73
CA ASP A 59 9.91 1.10 -3.05
C ASP A 59 10.52 2.51 -3.08
N GLU A 60 10.87 2.98 -4.28
CA GLU A 60 11.48 4.27 -4.60
C GLU A 60 10.46 5.41 -4.79
N MET A 61 9.15 5.12 -4.75
CA MET A 61 8.10 6.14 -4.82
C MET A 61 7.57 6.48 -3.43
N MET A 62 7.62 7.76 -3.08
CA MET A 62 7.05 8.27 -1.82
C MET A 62 5.52 8.36 -1.91
N ALA A 63 4.86 8.15 -0.78
CA ALA A 63 3.42 8.30 -0.64
C ALA A 63 2.96 9.69 -1.12
N ASN A 64 1.80 9.73 -1.76
CA ASN A 64 1.18 10.99 -2.11
C ASN A 64 0.77 11.72 -0.81
N GLU A 65 1.22 12.96 -0.63
CA GLU A 65 0.94 13.74 0.58
C GLU A 65 -0.56 13.84 0.88
N THR A 66 -1.40 14.06 -0.13
CA THR A 66 -2.86 14.17 0.07
C THR A 66 -3.47 12.85 0.53
N ALA A 67 -2.96 11.72 0.03
CA ALA A 67 -3.41 10.41 0.45
C ALA A 67 -2.90 10.05 1.86
N TYR A 68 -1.63 10.36 2.14
CA TYR A 68 -1.03 10.21 3.46
C TYR A 68 -1.78 11.01 4.51
N GLU A 69 -2.16 12.24 4.20
CA GLU A 69 -2.91 13.10 5.13
C GLU A 69 -4.28 12.55 5.49
N LYS A 70 -4.92 11.82 4.57
CA LYS A 70 -6.20 11.13 4.78
C LYS A 70 -6.06 9.79 5.52
N LEU A 71 -4.85 9.32 5.77
CA LEU A 71 -4.67 8.13 6.58
C LEU A 71 -5.06 8.42 8.04
N PRO A 72 -5.69 7.44 8.72
CA PRO A 72 -5.89 7.51 10.16
C PRO A 72 -4.58 7.79 10.88
N ALA A 73 -4.64 8.52 12.00
CA ALA A 73 -3.45 8.89 12.77
C ALA A 73 -2.58 7.67 13.14
N CYS A 74 -3.17 6.48 13.36
CA CYS A 74 -2.44 5.23 13.65
C CYS A 74 -1.76 4.57 12.43
N CYS A 75 -2.14 4.95 11.20
CA CYS A 75 -1.61 4.42 9.95
C CYS A 75 -0.50 5.30 9.36
N LYS A 76 -0.32 6.52 9.89
CA LYS A 76 0.75 7.44 9.48
C LYS A 76 2.11 6.94 10.01
N LYS A 77 3.19 7.19 9.27
CA LYS A 77 4.56 6.78 9.63
C LYS A 77 5.04 7.43 10.94
N ASP A 78 4.58 8.64 11.21
CA ASP A 78 4.93 9.42 12.41
C ASP A 78 4.05 9.08 13.63
N ALA A 79 3.18 8.07 13.51
CA ALA A 79 2.33 7.64 14.61
C ALA A 79 3.18 7.05 15.75
N PRO A 80 2.98 7.47 17.01
CA PRO A 80 3.62 6.82 18.15
C PRO A 80 3.23 5.34 18.16
N PRO A 81 4.17 4.42 18.49
CA PRO A 81 3.84 3.00 18.64
C PRO A 81 2.78 2.85 19.73
N HIS A 82 1.72 2.11 19.42
CA HIS A 82 0.72 1.67 20.39
C HIS A 82 1.28 0.52 21.24
#